data_AF-A0A841YV47-F1
#
_entry.id   AF-A0A841YV47-F1
#
_cell.length_a   1.000
_cell.length_b   1.000
_cell.length_c   1.000
_cell.angle_alpha   90.00
_cell.angle_beta   90.00
_cell.angle_gamma   90.00
#
_symmetry.space_group_name_H-M   'P 1'
#
loop_
_entity.id
_entity.type
_entity.pdbx_description
1 polymer ?
#
loop_
_entity_poly.entity_id
_entity_poly.type
_entity_poly.pdbx_seq_one_letter_code
_entity_poly.pdbx_strand_id
1 'polypeptide(L)'
;MIFKTQITKKVLATSATLAILGGAIVTPVNVLSVAAAETTVDSMELARQDIVSKNVQLLFKDNNVAGTIKDETTQATINGVKNTIATLSSATKKAEFTAQVAEAQRQLNQRTDEKLGRSAVNQLFKNNDPKGTIKDGLTHEYIDGMEMIANFVTNLTVRAELQADIANARAQVDGKTGGENAAEIARQEAAKKAVEALFSNNDVNGTIKDSTDQTALNNAKNLVAAITDTTKKAELEAAIAKAQKQVTEKEKAVSGTVDAFVLKTSRYITGTYAGDITSMSLDVNGKRYYGGTVKNGTFNFYALDKIFNVNDVVVVNLHGADKAIKASLTVTVK
;
A
#
# COMPACT_ATOMS: atom_id res chain seq x y z
N MET A 1 -22.15 -45.42 -34.03
CA MET A 1 -21.09 -46.27 -34.58
C MET A 1 -20.82 -47.37 -33.55
N ILE A 2 -21.40 -48.55 -33.74
CA ILE A 2 -21.41 -49.69 -32.81
C ILE A 2 -20.63 -50.80 -33.51
N PHE A 3 -19.55 -51.30 -32.90
CA PHE A 3 -18.93 -52.55 -33.32
C PHE A 3 -18.89 -53.51 -32.13
N LYS A 4 -19.79 -54.49 -32.15
CA LYS A 4 -19.71 -55.73 -31.35
C LYS A 4 -18.61 -56.59 -31.96
N THR A 5 -17.59 -56.93 -31.19
CA THR A 5 -16.60 -57.95 -31.57
C THR A 5 -16.99 -59.27 -30.90
N GLN A 6 -17.50 -60.19 -31.72
CA GLN A 6 -17.77 -61.58 -31.37
C GLN A 6 -16.44 -62.33 -31.20
N ILE A 7 -16.22 -62.97 -30.06
CA ILE A 7 -15.11 -63.92 -29.87
C ILE A 7 -15.64 -65.32 -30.15
N THR A 8 -15.15 -65.89 -31.25
CA THR A 8 -15.46 -67.24 -31.73
C THR A 8 -14.82 -68.28 -30.81
N LYS A 9 -15.63 -69.12 -30.15
CA LYS A 9 -15.17 -70.37 -29.53
C LYS A 9 -14.75 -71.35 -30.63
N LYS A 10 -13.47 -71.72 -30.68
CA LYS A 10 -12.98 -72.82 -31.52
C LYS A 10 -12.56 -73.97 -30.59
N VAL A 11 -13.48 -74.92 -30.39
CA VAL A 11 -13.18 -76.20 -29.73
C VAL A 11 -12.66 -77.14 -30.82
N LEU A 12 -11.38 -77.53 -30.73
CA LEU A 12 -10.78 -78.55 -31.58
C LEU A 12 -10.86 -79.88 -30.81
N ALA A 13 -11.89 -80.67 -31.07
CA ALA A 13 -12.00 -82.03 -30.57
C ALA A 13 -11.36 -82.98 -31.59
N THR A 14 -10.24 -83.62 -31.22
CA THR A 14 -9.65 -84.71 -32.00
C THR A 14 -10.33 -86.01 -31.56
N SER A 15 -10.99 -86.66 -32.51
CA SER A 15 -11.78 -87.89 -32.33
C SER A 15 -10.90 -89.13 -32.18
N ALA A 16 -11.16 -89.94 -31.16
CA ALA A 16 -10.77 -91.34 -31.10
C ALA A 16 -12.03 -92.21 -31.22
N THR A 17 -12.12 -92.94 -32.33
CA THR A 17 -13.19 -93.86 -32.69
C THR A 17 -13.09 -95.15 -31.86
N LEU A 18 -14.17 -95.59 -31.21
CA LEU A 18 -14.29 -96.97 -30.74
C LEU A 18 -15.71 -97.51 -30.98
N ALA A 19 -15.78 -98.69 -31.58
CA ALA A 19 -16.98 -99.37 -32.04
C ALA A 19 -17.86 -99.91 -30.89
N ILE A 20 -19.13 -100.10 -31.22
CA ILE A 20 -20.29 -100.43 -30.39
C ILE A 20 -20.18 -101.84 -29.74
N LEU A 21 -20.53 -101.97 -28.45
CA LEU A 21 -21.42 -103.02 -27.93
C LEU A 21 -21.90 -102.70 -26.49
N GLY A 22 -23.22 -102.52 -26.33
CA GLY A 22 -24.04 -102.76 -25.13
C GLY A 22 -23.58 -102.26 -23.74
N GLY A 23 -24.35 -101.33 -23.17
CA GLY A 23 -24.38 -101.05 -21.72
C GLY A 23 -24.01 -99.61 -21.38
N ALA A 24 -24.87 -98.91 -20.64
CA ALA A 24 -24.71 -97.51 -20.29
C ALA A 24 -23.37 -97.24 -19.55
N ILE A 25 -22.50 -96.44 -20.16
CA ILE A 25 -21.36 -95.82 -19.50
C ILE A 25 -21.53 -94.32 -19.68
N VAL A 26 -21.84 -93.63 -18.57
CA VAL A 26 -21.68 -92.17 -18.50
C VAL A 26 -20.18 -91.91 -18.55
N THR A 27 -19.66 -91.42 -19.68
CA THR A 27 -18.24 -91.09 -19.78
C THR A 27 -17.91 -89.87 -18.91
N PRO A 28 -16.72 -89.82 -18.26
CA PRO A 28 -16.26 -88.65 -17.53
C PRO A 28 -15.83 -87.55 -18.52
N VAL A 29 -16.79 -86.93 -19.20
CA VAL A 29 -16.57 -85.81 -20.12
C VAL A 29 -17.12 -84.55 -19.45
N ASN A 30 -16.37 -83.99 -18.50
CA ASN A 30 -16.32 -82.54 -18.19
C ASN A 30 -15.60 -82.21 -16.89
N VAL A 31 -15.42 -83.16 -15.96
CA VAL A 31 -14.90 -82.80 -14.63
C VAL A 31 -13.40 -82.45 -14.67
N LEU A 32 -12.61 -83.17 -15.48
CA LEU A 32 -11.17 -82.91 -15.64
C LEU A 32 -10.87 -81.62 -16.44
N SER A 33 -11.67 -81.29 -17.45
CA SER A 33 -11.50 -80.05 -18.22
C SER A 33 -11.97 -78.82 -17.45
N VAL A 34 -13.02 -78.94 -16.64
CA VAL A 34 -13.51 -77.88 -15.74
C VAL A 34 -12.50 -77.61 -14.62
N ALA A 35 -11.99 -78.65 -13.94
CA ALA A 35 -11.00 -78.49 -12.89
C ALA A 35 -9.68 -77.87 -13.43
N ALA A 36 -9.23 -78.28 -14.62
CA ALA A 36 -8.06 -77.67 -15.27
C ALA A 36 -8.31 -76.19 -15.64
N ALA A 37 -9.49 -75.85 -16.14
CA ALA A 37 -9.87 -74.48 -16.45
C ALA A 37 -9.97 -73.60 -15.19
N GLU A 38 -10.58 -74.09 -14.10
CA GLU A 38 -10.64 -73.40 -12.80
C GLU A 38 -9.24 -73.16 -12.23
N THR A 39 -8.36 -74.18 -12.27
CA THR A 39 -6.96 -74.04 -11.80
C THR A 39 -6.20 -72.98 -12.60
N THR A 40 -6.41 -72.88 -13.92
CA THR A 40 -5.78 -71.85 -14.74
C THR A 40 -6.32 -70.44 -14.45
N VAL A 41 -7.63 -70.30 -14.20
CA VAL A 41 -8.26 -69.01 -13.84
C VAL A 41 -7.75 -68.50 -12.50
N ASP A 42 -7.61 -69.37 -11.50
CA ASP A 42 -7.06 -69.02 -10.19
C ASP A 42 -5.60 -68.54 -10.27
N SER A 43 -4.78 -69.21 -11.09
CA SER A 43 -3.37 -68.80 -11.29
C SER A 43 -3.23 -67.43 -11.97
N MET A 44 -4.13 -67.11 -12.91
CA MET A 44 -4.15 -65.81 -13.58
C MET A 44 -4.62 -64.68 -12.66
N GLU A 45 -5.59 -64.95 -11.78
CA GLU A 45 -6.07 -63.98 -10.80
C GLU A 45 -4.99 -63.69 -9.74
N LEU A 46 -4.23 -64.69 -9.28
CA LEU A 46 -3.09 -64.49 -8.38
C LEU A 46 -2.00 -63.62 -9.03
N ALA A 47 -1.68 -63.83 -10.31
CA ALA A 47 -0.73 -62.98 -11.03
C ALA A 47 -1.21 -61.53 -11.17
N ARG A 48 -2.52 -61.31 -11.41
CA ARG A 48 -3.11 -59.97 -11.42
C ARG A 48 -3.02 -59.29 -10.06
N GLN A 49 -3.27 -60.02 -8.98
CA GLN A 49 -3.15 -59.48 -7.62
C GLN A 49 -1.71 -59.03 -7.29
N ASP A 50 -0.69 -59.78 -7.71
CA ASP A 50 0.72 -59.39 -7.53
C ASP A 50 1.07 -58.12 -8.31
N ILE A 51 0.61 -58.01 -9.56
CA ILE A 51 0.79 -56.80 -10.39
C ILE A 51 0.11 -55.59 -9.74
N VAL A 52 -1.14 -55.74 -9.27
CA VAL A 52 -1.87 -54.67 -8.59
C VAL A 52 -1.16 -54.28 -7.28
N SER A 53 -0.69 -55.26 -6.49
CA SER A 53 0.05 -54.99 -5.26
C SER A 53 1.30 -54.15 -5.51
N LYS A 54 2.09 -54.50 -6.52
CA LYS A 54 3.28 -53.72 -6.95
C LYS A 54 2.89 -52.32 -7.40
N ASN A 55 1.84 -52.19 -8.21
CA ASN A 55 1.35 -50.89 -8.68
C ASN A 55 0.90 -49.98 -7.53
N VAL A 56 0.23 -50.53 -6.51
CA VAL A 56 -0.17 -49.78 -5.31
C VAL A 56 1.06 -49.36 -4.52
N GLN A 57 1.99 -50.28 -4.25
CA GLN A 57 3.23 -49.98 -3.52
C GLN A 57 4.05 -48.87 -4.20
N LEU A 58 4.12 -48.87 -5.54
CA LEU A 58 4.85 -47.86 -6.30
C LEU A 58 4.32 -46.43 -6.13
N LEU A 59 3.11 -46.22 -5.61
CA LEU A 59 2.58 -44.89 -5.27
C LEU A 59 3.28 -44.28 -4.04
N PHE A 60 3.90 -45.11 -3.19
CA PHE A 60 4.43 -44.73 -1.88
C PHE A 60 5.95 -44.77 -1.82
N LYS A 61 6.55 -43.86 -1.03
CA LYS A 61 7.98 -43.85 -0.74
C LYS A 61 8.39 -45.18 -0.14
N ASP A 62 9.58 -45.65 -0.54
CA ASP A 62 10.14 -46.94 -0.15
C ASP A 62 9.22 -48.15 -0.41
N ASN A 63 8.25 -47.98 -1.32
CA ASN A 63 7.22 -48.97 -1.63
C ASN A 63 6.39 -49.39 -0.40
N ASN A 64 6.30 -48.52 0.61
CA ASN A 64 5.60 -48.77 1.87
C ASN A 64 4.21 -48.11 1.88
N VAL A 65 3.15 -48.90 1.74
CA VAL A 65 1.75 -48.41 1.70
C VAL A 65 1.26 -47.74 2.99
N ALA A 66 1.97 -47.93 4.12
CA ALA A 66 1.69 -47.22 5.36
C ALA A 66 2.44 -45.87 5.46
N GLY A 67 3.32 -45.58 4.50
CA GLY A 67 4.14 -44.39 4.44
C GLY A 67 3.50 -43.23 3.67
N THR A 68 4.36 -42.32 3.22
CA THR A 68 3.94 -41.17 2.40
C THR A 68 4.01 -41.48 0.92
N ILE A 69 3.17 -40.81 0.11
CA ILE A 69 3.26 -40.92 -1.34
C ILE A 69 4.57 -40.35 -1.88
N LYS A 70 5.03 -40.89 -3.01
CA LYS A 70 6.19 -40.34 -3.74
C LYS A 70 5.89 -38.94 -4.28
N ASP A 71 6.94 -38.16 -4.49
CA ASP A 71 6.82 -36.79 -4.97
C ASP A 71 6.24 -36.75 -6.40
N GLU A 72 6.60 -37.73 -7.22
CA GLU A 72 6.11 -37.94 -8.58
C GLU A 72 4.72 -38.60 -8.67
N THR A 73 4.12 -39.06 -7.57
CA THR A 73 2.76 -39.62 -7.59
C THR A 73 1.78 -38.53 -7.99
N THR A 74 1.08 -38.72 -9.12
CA THR A 74 0.11 -37.75 -9.67
C THR A 74 -1.31 -38.31 -9.65
N GLN A 75 -2.29 -37.46 -9.96
CA GLN A 75 -3.67 -37.94 -10.14
C GLN A 75 -3.77 -38.99 -11.25
N ALA A 76 -2.96 -38.85 -12.31
CA ALA A 76 -2.95 -39.78 -13.43
C ALA A 76 -2.43 -41.16 -13.01
N THR A 77 -1.35 -41.23 -12.23
CA THR A 77 -0.82 -42.50 -11.73
C THR A 77 -1.80 -43.17 -10.77
N ILE A 78 -2.42 -42.41 -9.85
CA ILE A 78 -3.46 -42.93 -8.96
C ILE A 78 -4.65 -43.49 -9.74
N ASN A 79 -5.15 -42.77 -10.75
CA ASN A 79 -6.25 -43.23 -11.59
C ASN A 79 -5.88 -44.50 -12.38
N GLY A 80 -4.64 -44.58 -12.87
CA GLY A 80 -4.10 -45.79 -13.49
C GLY A 80 -4.16 -47.00 -12.55
N VAL A 81 -3.73 -46.84 -11.30
CA VAL A 81 -3.79 -47.94 -10.31
C VAL A 81 -5.24 -48.32 -9.99
N LYS A 82 -6.14 -47.35 -9.80
CA LYS A 82 -7.60 -47.61 -9.62
C LYS A 82 -8.17 -48.47 -10.74
N ASN A 83 -7.77 -48.20 -11.99
CA ASN A 83 -8.21 -48.99 -13.14
C ASN A 83 -7.69 -50.44 -13.08
N THR A 84 -6.44 -50.65 -12.64
CA THR A 84 -5.91 -52.03 -12.47
C THR A 84 -6.64 -52.79 -11.36
N ILE A 85 -6.95 -52.14 -10.23
CA ILE A 85 -7.74 -52.71 -9.13
C ILE A 85 -9.14 -53.12 -9.62
N ALA A 86 -9.75 -52.31 -10.50
CA ALA A 86 -11.08 -52.59 -11.04
C ALA A 86 -11.16 -53.93 -11.79
N THR A 87 -10.04 -54.42 -12.33
CA THR A 87 -9.94 -55.69 -13.08
C THR A 87 -9.86 -56.96 -12.22
N LEU A 88 -9.70 -56.82 -10.90
CA LEU A 88 -9.64 -57.95 -9.97
C LEU A 88 -11.02 -58.59 -9.75
N SER A 89 -11.02 -59.91 -9.67
CA SER A 89 -12.20 -60.71 -9.32
C SER A 89 -12.34 -60.89 -7.81
N SER A 90 -11.23 -60.95 -7.06
CA SER A 90 -11.25 -61.08 -5.60
C SER A 90 -11.80 -59.83 -4.90
N ALA A 91 -12.98 -59.95 -4.28
CA ALA A 91 -13.63 -58.85 -3.56
C ALA A 91 -12.79 -58.33 -2.38
N THR A 92 -12.18 -59.25 -1.61
CA THR A 92 -11.36 -58.90 -0.44
C THR A 92 -10.12 -58.11 -0.84
N LYS A 93 -9.38 -58.58 -1.84
CA LYS A 93 -8.17 -57.89 -2.31
C LYS A 93 -8.50 -56.56 -2.98
N LYS A 94 -9.62 -56.50 -3.71
CA LYS A 94 -10.12 -55.26 -4.29
C LYS A 94 -10.42 -54.21 -3.21
N ALA A 95 -11.08 -54.60 -2.11
CA ALA A 95 -11.34 -53.70 -1.00
C ALA A 95 -10.04 -53.21 -0.32
N GLU A 96 -9.10 -54.13 -0.06
CA GLU A 96 -7.79 -53.81 0.54
C GLU A 96 -7.01 -52.78 -0.29
N PHE A 97 -6.82 -53.05 -1.59
CA PHE A 97 -6.09 -52.14 -2.48
C PHE A 97 -6.84 -50.82 -2.71
N THR A 98 -8.17 -50.84 -2.72
CA THR A 98 -8.98 -49.61 -2.82
C THR A 98 -8.76 -48.70 -1.62
N ALA A 99 -8.70 -49.25 -0.40
CA ALA A 99 -8.41 -48.48 0.80
C ALA A 99 -7.00 -47.87 0.78
N GLN A 100 -5.99 -48.64 0.35
CA GLN A 100 -4.62 -48.14 0.21
C GLN A 100 -4.52 -47.00 -0.82
N VAL A 101 -5.20 -47.13 -1.97
CA VAL A 101 -5.21 -46.06 -2.98
C VAL A 101 -6.04 -44.85 -2.55
N ALA A 102 -7.08 -45.04 -1.73
CA ALA A 102 -7.81 -43.93 -1.12
C ALA A 102 -6.91 -43.10 -0.19
N GLU A 103 -6.01 -43.75 0.56
CA GLU A 103 -5.02 -43.06 1.38
C GLU A 103 -4.01 -42.29 0.51
N ALA A 104 -3.50 -42.89 -0.57
CA ALA A 104 -2.66 -42.17 -1.52
C ALA A 104 -3.35 -40.93 -2.12
N GLN A 105 -4.65 -41.05 -2.45
CA GLN A 105 -5.45 -39.93 -2.94
C GLN A 105 -5.60 -38.82 -1.88
N ARG A 106 -5.83 -39.20 -0.62
CA ARG A 106 -5.94 -38.24 0.49
C ARG A 106 -4.65 -37.45 0.65
N GLN A 107 -3.50 -38.13 0.63
CA GLN A 107 -2.20 -37.47 0.74
C GLN A 107 -1.88 -36.58 -0.48
N LEU A 108 -2.29 -36.97 -1.69
CA LEU A 108 -2.13 -36.14 -2.89
C LEU A 108 -2.94 -34.85 -2.78
N ASN A 109 -4.19 -34.95 -2.32
CA ASN A 109 -5.06 -33.80 -2.11
C ASN A 109 -4.46 -32.88 -1.04
N GLN A 110 -4.07 -33.44 0.11
CA GLN A 110 -3.42 -32.70 1.19
C GLN A 110 -2.17 -31.94 0.71
N ARG A 111 -1.27 -32.60 -0.04
CA ARG A 111 -0.08 -31.94 -0.63
C ARG A 111 -0.45 -30.82 -1.61
N THR A 112 -1.54 -30.97 -2.35
CA THR A 112 -2.03 -29.96 -3.29
C THR A 112 -2.55 -28.73 -2.54
N ASP A 113 -3.37 -28.95 -1.51
CA ASP A 113 -3.91 -27.90 -0.65
C ASP A 113 -2.79 -27.15 0.07
N GLU A 114 -1.81 -27.88 0.63
CA GLU A 114 -0.64 -27.28 1.29
C GLU A 114 0.16 -26.39 0.34
N LYS A 115 0.37 -26.83 -0.91
CA LYS A 115 1.08 -26.02 -1.93
C LYS A 115 0.31 -24.75 -2.27
N LEU A 116 -1.01 -24.85 -2.43
CA LEU A 116 -1.88 -23.70 -2.71
C LEU A 116 -1.88 -22.71 -1.53
N GLY A 117 -2.06 -23.21 -0.30
CA GLY A 117 -2.05 -22.40 0.92
C GLY A 117 -0.72 -21.67 1.12
N ARG A 118 0.42 -22.37 0.99
CA ARG A 118 1.75 -21.75 1.05
C ARG A 118 1.94 -20.70 -0.04
N SER A 119 1.54 -21.00 -1.28
CA SER A 119 1.64 -20.03 -2.38
C SER A 119 0.80 -18.77 -2.13
N ALA A 120 -0.41 -18.90 -1.57
CA ALA A 120 -1.29 -17.77 -1.27
C ALA A 120 -0.72 -16.89 -0.16
N VAL A 121 -0.33 -17.48 0.98
CA VAL A 121 0.20 -16.73 2.12
C VAL A 121 1.57 -16.11 1.83
N ASN A 122 2.48 -16.84 1.16
CA ASN A 122 3.80 -16.31 0.82
C ASN A 122 3.69 -15.05 -0.05
N GLN A 123 2.67 -14.94 -0.91
CA GLN A 123 2.48 -13.76 -1.75
C GLN A 123 2.12 -12.48 -0.99
N LEU A 124 1.76 -12.55 0.30
CA LEU A 124 1.62 -11.36 1.16
C LEU A 124 2.95 -10.63 1.37
N PHE A 125 4.07 -11.33 1.19
CA PHE A 125 5.41 -10.88 1.55
C PHE A 125 6.29 -10.60 0.33
N LYS A 126 7.24 -9.67 0.50
CA LYS A 126 8.26 -9.40 -0.53
C LYS A 126 9.09 -10.67 -0.77
N ASN A 127 9.44 -10.91 -2.04
CA ASN A 127 10.16 -12.11 -2.49
C ASN A 127 9.46 -13.45 -2.17
N ASN A 128 8.17 -13.43 -1.83
CA ASN A 128 7.42 -14.60 -1.39
C ASN A 128 8.04 -15.29 -0.15
N ASP A 129 8.69 -14.52 0.72
CA ASP A 129 9.29 -15.00 1.97
C ASP A 129 8.37 -14.66 3.16
N PRO A 130 7.69 -15.64 3.78
CA PRO A 130 6.77 -15.38 4.90
C PRO A 130 7.44 -14.85 6.18
N LYS A 131 8.78 -14.88 6.25
CA LYS A 131 9.54 -14.27 7.35
C LYS A 131 10.02 -12.85 7.03
N GLY A 132 9.79 -12.39 5.80
CA GLY A 132 10.18 -11.07 5.33
C GLY A 132 9.16 -9.96 5.63
N THR A 133 9.35 -8.83 4.96
CA THR A 133 8.45 -7.68 5.04
C THR A 133 7.25 -7.84 4.11
N ILE A 134 6.08 -7.35 4.50
CA ILE A 134 4.88 -7.32 3.63
C ILE A 134 5.11 -6.48 2.36
N LYS A 135 4.41 -6.82 1.26
CA LYS A 135 4.36 -5.96 0.07
C LYS A 135 3.67 -4.63 0.39
N ASP A 136 3.94 -3.61 -0.42
CA ASP A 136 3.39 -2.27 -0.20
C ASP A 136 1.94 -2.20 -0.69
N GLY A 137 1.09 -1.41 -0.01
CA GLY A 137 -0.33 -1.27 -0.34
C GLY A 137 -1.22 -2.45 0.10
N LEU A 138 -0.72 -3.41 0.88
CA LEU A 138 -1.56 -4.46 1.45
C LEU A 138 -2.59 -3.90 2.42
N THR A 139 -3.81 -4.43 2.33
CA THR A 139 -4.93 -4.13 3.22
C THR A 139 -5.32 -5.35 4.05
N HIS A 140 -6.01 -5.13 5.16
CA HIS A 140 -6.61 -6.21 5.96
C HIS A 140 -7.56 -7.08 5.11
N GLU A 141 -8.36 -6.48 4.24
CA GLU A 141 -9.27 -7.20 3.34
C GLU A 141 -8.53 -8.19 2.42
N TYR A 142 -7.39 -7.79 1.86
CA TYR A 142 -6.58 -8.70 1.04
C TYR A 142 -6.00 -9.86 1.87
N ILE A 143 -5.58 -9.58 3.11
CA ILE A 143 -5.08 -10.60 4.03
C ILE A 143 -6.19 -11.58 4.42
N ASP A 144 -7.41 -11.10 4.66
CA ASP A 144 -8.58 -11.93 4.98
C ASP A 144 -8.89 -12.90 3.83
N GLY A 145 -8.75 -12.45 2.58
CA GLY A 145 -8.85 -13.32 1.41
C GLY A 145 -7.83 -14.46 1.40
N MET A 146 -6.58 -14.20 1.81
CA MET A 146 -5.56 -15.24 1.92
C MET A 146 -5.79 -16.16 3.12
N GLU A 147 -6.36 -15.64 4.20
CA GLU A 147 -6.77 -16.43 5.37
C GLU A 147 -7.86 -17.44 5.01
N MET A 148 -8.83 -17.06 4.16
CA MET A 148 -9.83 -18.00 3.64
C MET A 148 -9.17 -19.19 2.93
N ILE A 149 -8.16 -18.94 2.07
CA ILE A 149 -7.43 -20.00 1.36
C ILE A 149 -6.64 -20.87 2.34
N ALA A 150 -5.94 -20.27 3.31
CA ALA A 150 -5.21 -21.01 4.32
C ALA A 150 -6.12 -21.92 5.18
N ASN A 151 -7.35 -21.50 5.45
CA ASN A 151 -8.33 -22.26 6.22
C ASN A 151 -8.82 -23.54 5.53
N PHE A 152 -8.77 -23.60 4.19
CA PHE A 152 -9.06 -24.80 3.41
C PHE A 152 -7.96 -25.88 3.49
N VAL A 153 -6.76 -25.55 3.99
CA VAL A 153 -5.67 -26.52 4.14
C VAL A 153 -6.04 -27.55 5.20
N THR A 154 -6.10 -28.82 4.80
CA THR A 154 -6.54 -29.93 5.67
C THR A 154 -5.47 -30.39 6.65
N ASN A 155 -4.18 -30.21 6.34
CA ASN A 155 -3.11 -30.46 7.29
C ASN A 155 -3.11 -29.41 8.40
N LEU A 156 -3.47 -29.82 9.61
CA LEU A 156 -3.60 -28.92 10.76
C LEU A 156 -2.29 -28.22 11.14
N THR A 157 -1.15 -28.91 11.03
CA THR A 157 0.16 -28.34 11.34
C THR A 157 0.53 -27.27 10.33
N VAL A 158 0.39 -27.56 9.03
CA VAL A 158 0.67 -26.56 7.98
C VAL A 158 -0.31 -25.40 8.06
N ARG A 159 -1.59 -25.66 8.33
CA ARG A 159 -2.57 -24.59 8.54
C ARG A 159 -2.17 -23.68 9.70
N ALA A 160 -1.69 -24.23 10.82
CA ALA A 160 -1.21 -23.43 11.94
C ALA A 160 0.00 -22.56 11.57
N GLU A 161 0.96 -23.08 10.78
CA GLU A 161 2.09 -22.30 10.25
C GLU A 161 1.60 -21.12 9.39
N LEU A 162 0.68 -21.39 8.44
CA LEU A 162 0.11 -20.37 7.56
C LEU A 162 -0.64 -19.29 8.35
N GLN A 163 -1.37 -19.68 9.40
CA GLN A 163 -2.06 -18.74 10.29
C GLN A 163 -1.09 -17.86 11.09
N ALA A 164 0.06 -18.41 11.52
CA ALA A 164 1.10 -17.62 12.17
C ALA A 164 1.72 -16.59 11.20
N ASP A 165 1.94 -16.98 9.94
CA ASP A 165 2.44 -16.07 8.91
C ASP A 165 1.39 -14.98 8.56
N ILE A 166 0.11 -15.32 8.46
CA ILE A 166 -0.98 -14.34 8.31
C ILE A 166 -1.02 -13.34 9.47
N ALA A 167 -0.89 -13.82 10.71
CA ALA A 167 -0.86 -12.95 11.89
C ALA A 167 0.33 -11.97 11.86
N ASN A 168 1.50 -12.43 11.41
CA ASN A 168 2.66 -11.56 11.17
C ASN A 168 2.35 -10.49 10.11
N ALA A 169 1.73 -10.86 8.99
CA ALA A 169 1.34 -9.90 7.95
C ALA A 169 0.40 -8.81 8.49
N ARG A 170 -0.62 -9.18 9.28
CA ARG A 170 -1.54 -8.23 9.94
C ARG A 170 -0.77 -7.26 10.85
N ALA A 171 0.08 -7.78 11.73
CA ALA A 171 0.87 -6.95 12.64
C ALA A 171 1.76 -5.93 11.90
N GLN A 172 2.30 -6.28 10.73
CA GLN A 172 3.06 -5.33 9.91
C GLN A 172 2.18 -4.27 9.25
N VAL A 173 0.97 -4.61 8.79
CA VAL A 173 0.00 -3.62 8.26
C VAL A 173 -0.42 -2.64 9.36
N ASP A 174 -0.74 -3.16 10.55
CA ASP A 174 -1.08 -2.36 11.72
C ASP A 174 0.08 -1.44 12.13
N GLY A 175 1.31 -1.96 12.14
CA GLY A 175 2.51 -1.20 12.45
C GLY A 175 2.77 -0.06 11.45
N LYS A 176 2.60 -0.30 10.15
CA LYS A 176 2.72 0.74 9.12
C LYS A 176 1.64 1.82 9.30
N THR A 177 0.38 1.40 9.45
CA THR A 177 -0.77 2.31 9.59
C THR A 177 -0.66 3.17 10.85
N GLY A 178 -0.29 2.57 12.00
CA GLY A 178 -0.07 3.29 13.25
C GLY A 178 1.10 4.28 13.19
N GLY A 179 2.22 3.87 12.56
CA GLY A 179 3.37 4.72 12.36
C GLY A 179 3.09 5.93 11.46
N GLU A 180 2.36 5.73 10.36
CA GLU A 180 1.92 6.79 9.45
C GLU A 180 0.99 7.78 10.16
N ASN A 181 0.03 7.30 10.96
CA ASN A 181 -0.84 8.14 11.76
C ASN A 181 -0.07 8.97 12.81
N ALA A 182 0.89 8.36 13.51
CA ALA A 182 1.72 9.07 14.49
C ALA A 182 2.63 10.13 13.85
N ALA A 183 3.25 9.80 12.72
CA ALA A 183 4.05 10.75 11.94
C ALA A 183 3.20 11.92 11.43
N GLU A 184 1.98 11.64 10.97
CA GLU A 184 1.04 12.67 10.56
C GLU A 184 0.63 13.59 11.71
N ILE A 185 0.29 13.03 12.88
CA ILE A 185 0.00 13.82 14.09
C ILE A 185 1.20 14.72 14.44
N ALA A 186 2.43 14.20 14.37
CA ALA A 186 3.63 14.98 14.64
C ALA A 186 3.83 16.12 13.62
N ARG A 187 3.56 15.88 12.34
CA ARG A 187 3.59 16.94 11.30
C ARG A 187 2.55 18.02 11.58
N GLN A 188 1.32 17.62 11.92
CA GLN A 188 0.25 18.57 12.27
C GLN A 188 0.62 19.44 13.48
N GLU A 189 1.14 18.83 14.55
CA GLU A 189 1.55 19.56 15.76
C GLU A 189 2.73 20.51 15.50
N ALA A 190 3.73 20.08 14.71
CA ALA A 190 4.86 20.92 14.34
C ALA A 190 4.43 22.12 13.49
N ALA A 191 3.58 21.89 12.50
CA ALA A 191 3.04 22.94 11.64
C ALA A 191 2.15 23.91 12.41
N LYS A 192 1.26 23.40 13.28
CA LYS A 192 0.40 24.22 14.14
C LYS A 192 1.22 25.16 15.01
N LYS A 193 2.24 24.64 15.73
CA LYS A 193 3.14 25.46 16.55
C LYS A 193 3.87 26.52 15.73
N ALA A 194 4.34 26.18 14.53
CA ALA A 194 5.02 27.12 13.65
C ALA A 194 4.10 28.24 13.16
N VAL A 195 2.86 27.92 12.81
CA VAL A 195 1.84 28.90 12.38
C VAL A 195 1.45 29.81 13.54
N GLU A 196 1.14 29.25 14.71
CA GLU A 196 0.84 30.02 15.94
C GLU A 196 1.98 30.97 16.30
N ALA A 197 3.24 30.52 16.15
CA ALA A 197 4.41 31.33 16.45
C ALA A 197 4.58 32.57 15.54
N LEU A 198 3.87 32.68 14.41
CA LEU A 198 3.86 33.90 13.58
C LEU A 198 3.09 35.06 14.22
N PHE A 199 2.18 34.76 15.14
CA PHE A 199 1.22 35.70 15.70
C PHE A 199 1.52 36.06 17.16
N SER A 200 1.19 37.29 17.53
CA SER A 200 1.27 37.77 18.92
C SER A 200 0.37 36.92 19.81
N ASN A 201 0.87 36.56 21.00
CA ASN A 201 0.18 35.66 21.94
C ASN A 201 -0.23 34.30 21.36
N ASN A 202 0.39 33.88 20.24
CA ASN A 202 0.03 32.66 19.53
C ASN A 202 -1.44 32.62 19.05
N ASP A 203 -2.08 33.78 18.88
CA ASP A 203 -3.45 33.89 18.39
C ASP A 203 -3.48 34.10 16.87
N VAL A 204 -3.82 33.05 16.12
CA VAL A 204 -3.90 33.07 14.65
C VAL A 204 -4.98 33.99 14.07
N ASN A 205 -5.86 34.54 14.91
CA ASN A 205 -6.82 35.56 14.53
C ASN A 205 -6.35 36.99 14.88
N GLY A 206 -5.23 37.12 15.59
CA GLY A 206 -4.62 38.38 16.00
C GLY A 206 -3.63 38.97 14.99
N THR A 207 -2.75 39.82 15.49
CA THR A 207 -1.70 40.47 14.70
C THR A 207 -0.42 39.65 14.66
N ILE A 208 0.34 39.75 13.56
CA ILE A 208 1.67 39.14 13.47
C ILE A 208 2.64 39.76 14.47
N LYS A 209 3.69 39.01 14.85
CA LYS A 209 4.80 39.57 15.63
C LYS A 209 5.62 40.55 14.78
N ASP A 210 6.25 41.54 15.41
CA ASP A 210 7.19 42.44 14.74
C ASP A 210 8.41 41.69 14.17
N SER A 211 8.77 40.54 14.74
CA SER A 211 9.81 39.66 14.21
C SER A 211 9.36 38.77 13.04
N THR A 212 8.06 38.70 12.76
CA THR A 212 7.54 37.88 11.67
C THR A 212 7.84 38.55 10.33
N ASP A 213 8.53 37.81 9.46
CA ASP A 213 8.96 38.21 8.12
C ASP A 213 8.67 37.11 7.10
N GLN A 214 9.09 37.31 5.84
CA GLN A 214 8.87 36.33 4.78
C GLN A 214 9.61 35.00 5.02
N THR A 215 10.75 35.02 5.73
CA THR A 215 11.51 33.82 6.06
C THR A 215 10.72 32.94 7.04
N ALA A 216 10.18 33.54 8.11
CA ALA A 216 9.34 32.84 9.07
C ALA A 216 8.08 32.26 8.42
N LEU A 217 7.43 33.02 7.51
CA LEU A 217 6.29 32.56 6.73
C LEU A 217 6.62 31.36 5.84
N ASN A 218 7.76 31.39 5.14
CA ASN A 218 8.17 30.29 4.26
C ASN A 218 8.47 29.02 5.06
N ASN A 219 9.10 29.15 6.23
CA ASN A 219 9.33 28.01 7.12
C ASN A 219 8.02 27.36 7.57
N ALA A 220 7.03 28.16 7.99
CA ALA A 220 5.72 27.65 8.40
C ALA A 220 4.95 27.03 7.22
N LYS A 221 4.98 27.65 6.03
CA LYS A 221 4.39 27.11 4.79
C LYS A 221 4.94 25.73 4.45
N ASN A 222 6.26 25.54 4.55
CA ASN A 222 6.90 24.27 4.25
C ASN A 222 6.42 23.15 5.20
N LEU A 223 6.22 23.46 6.48
CA LEU A 223 5.68 22.50 7.46
C LEU A 223 4.21 22.16 7.15
N VAL A 224 3.38 23.16 6.84
CA VAL A 224 1.96 22.96 6.48
C VAL A 224 1.82 22.15 5.19
N ALA A 225 2.71 22.35 4.20
CA ALA A 225 2.68 21.62 2.94
C ALA A 225 2.87 20.11 3.13
N ALA A 226 3.61 19.69 4.17
CA ALA A 226 3.92 18.30 4.47
C ALA A 226 2.76 17.52 5.14
N ILE A 227 1.70 18.21 5.60
CA ILE A 227 0.51 17.60 6.23
C ILE A 227 -0.31 16.85 5.18
N THR A 228 -0.80 15.66 5.52
CA THR A 228 -1.68 14.86 4.64
C THR A 228 -3.16 14.97 4.98
N ASP A 229 -3.52 15.27 6.23
CA ASP A 229 -4.90 15.60 6.61
C ASP A 229 -5.35 16.89 5.93
N THR A 230 -6.30 16.75 5.01
CA THR A 230 -6.76 17.85 4.15
C THR A 230 -7.52 18.93 4.93
N THR A 231 -8.20 18.57 6.02
CA THR A 231 -8.99 19.52 6.82
C THR A 231 -8.07 20.38 7.68
N LYS A 232 -7.15 19.73 8.40
CA LYS A 232 -6.13 20.42 9.23
C LYS A 232 -5.20 21.27 8.38
N LYS A 233 -4.82 20.79 7.20
CA LYS A 233 -4.02 21.55 6.24
C LYS A 233 -4.73 22.83 5.81
N ALA A 234 -6.00 22.74 5.40
CA ALA A 234 -6.77 23.91 4.97
C ALA A 234 -6.93 24.95 6.10
N GLU A 235 -7.15 24.53 7.34
CA GLU A 235 -7.21 25.42 8.51
C GLU A 235 -5.91 26.23 8.68
N LEU A 236 -4.75 25.56 8.61
CA LEU A 236 -3.44 26.20 8.78
C LEU A 236 -3.04 27.07 7.58
N GLU A 237 -3.40 26.67 6.35
CA GLU A 237 -3.21 27.48 5.15
C GLU A 237 -3.99 28.80 5.23
N ALA A 238 -5.20 28.79 5.78
CA ALA A 238 -5.99 30.01 6.00
C ALA A 238 -5.31 30.97 7.01
N ALA A 239 -4.70 30.43 8.07
CA ALA A 239 -3.93 31.23 9.03
C ALA A 239 -2.65 31.81 8.38
N ILE A 240 -1.93 31.03 7.58
CA ILE A 240 -0.79 31.51 6.80
C ILE A 240 -1.19 32.66 5.87
N ALA A 241 -2.34 32.56 5.19
CA ALA A 241 -2.82 33.62 4.30
C ALA A 241 -3.07 34.94 5.06
N LYS A 242 -3.62 34.87 6.28
CA LYS A 242 -3.78 36.04 7.16
C LYS A 242 -2.42 36.65 7.54
N ALA A 243 -1.46 35.83 7.97
CA ALA A 243 -0.13 36.30 8.33
C ALA A 243 0.60 36.92 7.13
N GLN A 244 0.50 36.30 5.95
CA GLN A 244 1.08 36.80 4.70
C GLN A 244 0.55 38.18 4.34
N LYS A 245 -0.76 38.40 4.48
CA LYS A 245 -1.38 39.71 4.24
C LYS A 245 -0.77 40.78 5.15
N GLN A 246 -0.65 40.51 6.45
CA GLN A 246 -0.07 41.45 7.41
C GLN A 246 1.42 41.72 7.16
N VAL A 247 2.20 40.71 6.72
CA VAL A 247 3.60 40.91 6.33
C VAL A 247 3.70 41.80 5.10
N THR A 248 2.89 41.57 4.07
CA THR A 248 2.85 42.44 2.89
C THR A 248 2.45 43.87 3.22
N GLU A 249 1.50 44.07 4.14
CA GLU A 249 1.12 45.40 4.63
C GLU A 249 2.26 46.07 5.41
N LYS A 250 2.95 45.32 6.28
CA LYS A 250 4.12 45.79 7.04
C LYS A 250 5.30 46.18 6.13
N GLU A 251 5.53 45.43 5.05
CA GLU A 251 6.63 45.65 4.10
C GLU A 251 6.29 46.67 3.01
N LYS A 252 5.07 47.20 2.99
CA LYS A 252 4.62 48.16 1.98
C LYS A 252 5.52 49.40 2.01
N ALA A 253 6.29 49.58 0.94
CA ALA A 253 7.27 50.66 0.83
C ALA A 253 6.58 52.03 0.90
N VAL A 254 7.11 52.90 1.76
CA VAL A 254 6.77 54.32 1.80
C VAL A 254 7.70 55.06 0.84
N SER A 255 7.14 55.87 -0.03
CA SER A 255 7.89 56.70 -0.98
C SER A 255 7.22 58.05 -1.16
N GLY A 256 7.94 59.01 -1.74
CA GLY A 256 7.38 60.31 -2.05
C GLY A 256 8.28 61.15 -2.94
N THR A 257 7.71 62.24 -3.43
CA THR A 257 8.42 63.28 -4.18
C THR A 257 8.27 64.61 -3.44
N VAL A 258 9.26 65.48 -3.59
CA VAL A 258 9.21 66.83 -3.00
C VAL A 258 9.60 67.85 -4.04
N ASP A 259 8.81 68.93 -4.13
CA ASP A 259 9.06 70.03 -5.04
C ASP A 259 10.22 70.89 -4.54
N ALA A 260 10.91 71.57 -5.46
CA ALA A 260 11.95 72.52 -5.10
C ALA A 260 11.34 73.73 -4.35
N PHE A 261 12.05 74.21 -3.33
CA PHE A 261 11.67 75.42 -2.60
C PHE A 261 12.39 76.63 -3.18
N VAL A 262 11.64 77.59 -3.74
CA VAL A 262 12.20 78.79 -4.37
C VAL A 262 12.14 79.96 -3.38
N LEU A 263 13.30 80.50 -3.00
CA LEU A 263 13.39 81.61 -2.05
C LEU A 263 12.57 82.82 -2.52
N LYS A 264 11.99 83.53 -1.55
CA LYS A 264 11.12 84.71 -1.75
C LYS A 264 9.85 84.47 -2.58
N THR A 265 9.64 83.24 -3.07
CA THR A 265 8.49 82.85 -3.91
C THR A 265 7.65 81.79 -3.21
N SER A 266 8.27 80.67 -2.83
CA SER A 266 7.61 79.56 -2.14
C SER A 266 7.29 79.92 -0.69
N ARG A 267 6.05 79.65 -0.27
CA ARG A 267 5.63 79.77 1.15
C ARG A 267 5.62 78.41 1.86
N TYR A 268 5.38 77.36 1.10
CA TYR A 268 5.27 75.98 1.57
C TYR A 268 6.23 75.09 0.79
N ILE A 269 6.73 74.04 1.43
CA ILE A 269 7.24 72.85 0.75
C ILE A 269 6.04 71.97 0.44
N THR A 270 5.93 71.50 -0.81
CA THR A 270 4.88 70.61 -1.28
C THR A 270 5.46 69.34 -1.87
N GLY A 271 4.67 68.29 -1.91
CA GLY A 271 5.05 67.03 -2.51
C GLY A 271 3.97 65.97 -2.47
N THR A 272 4.31 64.77 -2.94
CA THR A 272 3.42 63.61 -2.95
C THR A 272 4.02 62.47 -2.14
N TYR A 273 3.16 61.57 -1.65
CA TYR A 273 3.59 60.37 -0.96
C TYR A 273 2.70 59.17 -1.28
N ALA A 274 3.28 57.98 -1.18
CA ALA A 274 2.60 56.71 -1.21
C ALA A 274 2.93 55.92 0.06
N GLY A 275 1.97 55.11 0.51
CA GLY A 275 2.05 54.36 1.76
C GLY A 275 1.37 55.06 2.93
N ASP A 276 1.41 54.42 4.10
CA ASP A 276 0.61 54.80 5.26
C ASP A 276 1.34 55.87 6.10
N ILE A 277 1.30 57.11 5.62
CA ILE A 277 1.86 58.28 6.31
C ILE A 277 0.76 59.07 7.00
N THR A 278 0.99 59.39 8.27
CA THR A 278 0.03 60.10 9.12
C THR A 278 0.50 61.51 9.48
N SER A 279 1.80 61.78 9.45
CA SER A 279 2.38 63.07 9.81
C SER A 279 3.73 63.30 9.13
N MET A 280 4.25 64.53 9.22
CA MET A 280 5.57 64.88 8.71
C MET A 280 6.34 65.75 9.70
N SER A 281 7.64 65.88 9.46
CA SER A 281 8.48 66.93 10.05
C SER A 281 9.45 67.50 9.01
N LEU A 282 9.96 68.69 9.28
CA LEU A 282 10.93 69.38 8.43
C LEU A 282 12.23 69.59 9.22
N ASP A 283 13.34 69.09 8.71
CA ASP A 283 14.68 69.42 9.18
C ASP A 283 15.28 70.53 8.32
N VAL A 284 15.69 71.64 8.95
CA VAL A 284 16.45 72.72 8.30
C VAL A 284 17.75 72.93 9.06
N ASN A 285 18.89 72.70 8.41
CA ASN A 285 20.22 72.80 9.01
C ASN A 285 20.35 72.04 10.35
N GLY A 286 19.75 70.85 10.42
CA GLY A 286 19.75 69.99 11.62
C GLY A 286 18.71 70.34 12.68
N LYS A 287 17.94 71.43 12.53
CA LYS A 287 16.82 71.76 13.43
C LYS A 287 15.50 71.21 12.90
N ARG A 288 14.84 70.39 13.73
CA ARG A 288 13.55 69.73 13.48
C ARG A 288 12.37 70.65 13.78
N TYR A 289 11.44 70.74 12.85
CA TYR A 289 10.15 71.42 12.99
C TYR A 289 9.03 70.41 12.74
N TYR A 290 8.06 70.32 13.66
CA TYR A 290 6.89 69.45 13.52
C TYR A 290 5.69 70.26 13.01
N GLY A 291 4.85 69.65 12.17
CA GLY A 291 3.67 70.30 11.62
C GLY A 291 3.42 69.92 10.15
N GLY A 292 2.72 70.80 9.45
CA GLY A 292 2.30 70.57 8.06
C GLY A 292 1.02 69.73 7.96
N THR A 293 0.57 69.52 6.73
CA THR A 293 -0.61 68.71 6.41
C THR A 293 -0.17 67.52 5.57
N VAL A 294 -0.48 66.30 6.03
CA VAL A 294 -0.38 65.06 5.24
C VAL A 294 -1.80 64.59 4.95
N LYS A 295 -2.23 64.64 3.69
CA LYS A 295 -3.59 64.22 3.32
C LYS A 295 -3.70 63.88 1.83
N ASN A 296 -4.49 62.86 1.52
CA ASN A 296 -4.86 62.48 0.15
C ASN A 296 -3.65 62.25 -0.77
N GLY A 297 -2.58 61.61 -0.28
CA GLY A 297 -1.37 61.33 -1.07
C GLY A 297 -0.51 62.58 -1.35
N THR A 298 -0.83 63.72 -0.75
CA THR A 298 -0.08 64.97 -0.88
C THR A 298 0.30 65.53 0.49
N PHE A 299 1.35 66.33 0.51
CA PHE A 299 1.80 66.95 1.74
C PHE A 299 2.17 68.43 1.52
N ASN A 300 1.98 69.26 2.55
CA ASN A 300 2.50 70.63 2.58
C ASN A 300 3.04 71.03 3.96
N PHE A 301 4.10 71.84 3.98
CA PHE A 301 4.71 72.36 5.21
C PHE A 301 5.09 73.84 5.06
N TYR A 302 4.62 74.71 5.95
CA TYR A 302 4.94 76.14 5.90
C TYR A 302 6.41 76.39 6.29
N ALA A 303 7.20 76.91 5.34
CA ALA A 303 8.66 76.99 5.46
C ALA A 303 9.26 78.37 5.17
N LEU A 304 8.45 79.37 4.80
CA LEU A 304 8.91 80.73 4.49
C LEU A 304 9.75 81.38 5.61
N ASP A 305 9.41 81.10 6.86
CA ASP A 305 10.04 81.60 8.07
C ASP A 305 11.17 80.69 8.59
N LYS A 306 11.57 79.67 7.83
CA LYS A 306 12.52 78.63 8.25
C LYS A 306 13.70 78.48 7.30
N ILE A 307 13.49 78.69 6.00
CA ILE A 307 14.49 78.53 4.95
C ILE A 307 14.83 79.91 4.41
N PHE A 308 16.10 80.31 4.53
CA PHE A 308 16.55 81.67 4.24
C PHE A 308 17.64 81.73 3.17
N ASN A 309 18.38 80.63 2.95
CA ASN A 309 19.53 80.58 2.05
C ASN A 309 19.46 79.38 1.11
N VAL A 310 19.99 79.54 -0.10
CA VAL A 310 20.10 78.44 -1.08
C VAL A 310 21.00 77.30 -0.60
N ASN A 311 21.86 77.57 0.38
CA ASN A 311 22.76 76.60 1.00
C ASN A 311 22.16 75.91 2.23
N ASP A 312 20.92 76.23 2.61
CA ASP A 312 20.26 75.54 3.71
C ASP A 312 20.02 74.06 3.33
N VAL A 313 20.39 73.15 4.22
CA VAL A 313 20.13 71.72 4.06
C VAL A 313 18.73 71.42 4.59
N VAL A 314 17.84 71.01 3.70
CA VAL A 314 16.41 70.87 4.00
C VAL A 314 15.95 69.44 3.68
N VAL A 315 15.36 68.77 4.68
CA VAL A 315 14.85 67.39 4.55
C VAL A 315 13.44 67.30 5.13
N VAL A 316 12.49 66.79 4.34
CA VAL A 316 11.16 66.41 4.81
C VAL A 316 11.21 64.96 5.29
N ASN A 317 10.80 64.70 6.52
CA ASN A 317 10.65 63.35 7.05
C ASN A 317 9.16 62.99 7.09
N LEU A 318 8.78 61.89 6.46
CA LEU A 318 7.43 61.35 6.48
C LEU A 318 7.32 60.29 7.58
N HIS A 319 6.29 60.41 8.43
CA HIS A 319 6.11 59.56 9.60
C HIS A 319 4.87 58.66 9.47
N GLY A 320 5.04 57.40 9.87
CA GLY A 320 3.94 56.44 9.96
C GLY A 320 3.08 56.64 11.21
N ALA A 321 2.05 55.81 11.39
CA ALA A 321 1.18 55.83 12.57
C ALA A 321 1.94 55.59 13.90
N ASP A 322 3.05 54.85 13.85
CA ASP A 322 3.99 54.61 14.95
C ASP A 322 4.90 55.82 15.28
N LYS A 323 4.74 56.93 14.55
CA LYS A 323 5.57 58.15 14.62
C LYS A 323 7.03 57.94 14.17
N ALA A 324 7.41 56.75 13.72
CA ALA A 324 8.73 56.49 13.17
C ALA A 324 8.86 57.15 11.78
N ILE A 325 10.06 57.60 11.44
CA ILE A 325 10.36 58.11 10.09
C ILE A 325 10.35 56.93 9.13
N LYS A 326 9.48 56.97 8.12
CA LYS A 326 9.32 55.93 7.09
C LYS A 326 10.02 56.30 5.79
N ALA A 327 10.17 57.59 5.51
CA ALA A 327 10.93 58.09 4.35
C ALA A 327 11.45 59.51 4.63
N SER A 328 12.58 59.85 4.02
CA SER A 328 13.17 61.20 4.07
C SER A 328 13.41 61.71 2.65
N LEU A 329 12.91 62.91 2.37
CA LEU A 329 12.96 63.54 1.05
C LEU A 329 13.80 64.81 1.14
N THR A 330 14.90 64.88 0.38
CA THR A 330 15.75 66.07 0.35
C THR A 330 15.12 67.13 -0.54
N VAL A 331 14.97 68.35 -0.02
CA VAL A 331 14.39 69.47 -0.74
C VAL A 331 15.51 70.25 -1.43
N THR A 332 15.36 70.50 -2.73
CA THR A 332 16.26 71.40 -3.45
C THR A 332 15.84 72.84 -3.19
N VAL A 333 16.72 73.67 -2.62
CA VAL A 333 16.48 75.10 -2.41
C VAL A 333 17.09 75.91 -3.57
N LYS A 334 16.34 76.85 -4.14
CA LYS A 334 16.75 77.67 -5.28
C LYS A 334 16.40 79.14 -5.09
#